data_AF-A0A512E4H8-F1
#
_entry.id   AF-A0A512E4H8-F1
#
_cell.length_a   1.000
_cell.length_b   1.000
_cell.length_c   1.000
_cell.angle_alpha   90.00
_cell.angle_beta   90.00
_cell.angle_gamma   90.00
#
_symmetry.space_group_name_H-M   'P 1'
#
loop_
_entity.id
_entity.type
_entity.pdbx_description
1 polymer ?
#
loop_
_entity_poly.entity_id
_entity_poly.type
_entity_poly.pdbx_seq_one_letter_code
_entity_poly.pdbx_strand_id
1 'polypeptide(L)' 'MTLAEPIPEKSIVMVGDEQGTIVGIHHGGESYEVAFRNPSQSRTVLAREITAVIEVPPGSG' A
#
# COMPACT_ATOMS: atom_id res chain seq x y z
N MET A 1 -5.04 -19.57 -12.31
CA MET A 1 -5.94 -18.45 -12.00
C MET A 1 -5.05 -17.23 -11.87
N THR A 2 -5.23 -16.22 -12.72
CA THR A 2 -4.31 -15.08 -12.81
C THR A 2 -4.49 -14.19 -11.59
N LEU A 3 -3.40 -13.91 -10.87
CA LEU A 3 -3.39 -13.00 -9.73
C LEU A 3 -3.78 -11.60 -10.23
N ALA A 4 -4.67 -10.91 -9.52
CA ALA A 4 -4.86 -9.48 -9.72
C ALA A 4 -3.48 -8.80 -9.60
N GLU A 5 -3.19 -7.87 -10.50
CA GLU A 5 -1.90 -7.18 -10.52
C GLU A 5 -1.60 -6.54 -9.16
N PRO A 6 -0.34 -6.57 -8.69
CA PRO A 6 0.03 -6.03 -7.38
C PRO A 6 -0.26 -4.54 -7.29
N ILE A 7 -0.60 -4.06 -6.10
CA ILE A 7 -0.77 -2.63 -5.85
C ILE A 7 0.59 -1.96 -6.07
N PRO A 8 0.68 -0.92 -6.92
CA PRO A 8 1.96 -0.28 -7.23
C PRO A 8 2.63 0.33 -6.00
N GLU A 9 3.95 0.39 -6.02
CA GLU A 9 4.72 1.16 -5.03
C GLU A 9 4.33 2.64 -5.11
N LYS A 10 4.41 3.34 -3.98
CA LYS A 10 3.99 4.73 -3.78
C LYS A 10 2.48 4.98 -3.85
N SER A 11 1.67 3.94 -4.05
CA SER A 11 0.24 4.03 -3.83
C SER A 11 -0.06 4.34 -2.37
N ILE A 12 -1.02 5.22 -2.14
CA ILE A 12 -1.55 5.51 -0.82
C ILE A 12 -2.60 4.42 -0.53
N VAL A 13 -2.54 3.84 0.66
CA VAL A 13 -3.44 2.76 1.08
C VAL A 13 -4.02 3.05 2.46
N MET A 14 -5.21 2.48 2.69
CA MET A 14 -5.83 2.42 4.01
C MET A 14 -5.66 1.01 4.57
N VAL A 15 -5.15 0.92 5.80
CA VAL A 15 -4.97 -0.34 6.54
C VAL A 15 -5.75 -0.20 7.83
N GLY A 16 -6.93 -0.80 7.88
CA GLY A 16 -7.95 -0.43 8.87
C GLY A 16 -8.34 1.04 8.72
N ASP A 17 -8.18 1.83 9.79
CA ASP A 17 -8.41 3.27 9.82
C ASP A 17 -7.14 4.12 9.59
N GLU A 18 -5.99 3.48 9.40
CA GLU A 18 -4.71 4.17 9.23
C GLU A 18 -4.35 4.34 7.75
N GLN A 19 -4.00 5.56 7.37
CA GLN A 19 -3.46 5.85 6.04
C GLN A 19 -1.94 5.66 6.03
N GLY A 20 -1.43 4.99 5.00
CA GLY A 20 -0.01 4.84 4.74
C GLY A 20 0.32 4.80 3.26
N THR A 21 1.61 4.78 2.95
CA THR A 21 2.14 4.71 1.58
C THR A 21 2.90 3.41 1.40
N ILE A 22 2.62 2.67 0.33
CA ILE A 22 3.42 1.48 -0.01
C ILE A 22 4.82 1.95 -0.40
N VAL A 23 5.83 1.46 0.31
CA VAL A 23 7.25 1.72 0.06
C VAL A 23 8.00 0.49 -0.39
N GLY A 24 7.36 -0.69 -0.37
CA GLY A 24 7.92 -1.94 -0.88
C GLY A 24 6.84 -2.99 -1.16
N ILE A 25 7.10 -3.87 -2.13
CA ILE A 25 6.23 -5.00 -2.48
C ILE A 25 6.99 -6.30 -2.22
N HIS A 26 6.35 -7.25 -1.54
CA HIS A 26 6.92 -8.56 -1.28
C HIS A 26 6.02 -9.67 -1.83
N HIS A 27 6.62 -10.81 -2.17
CA HIS A 27 5.91 -12.01 -2.63
C HIS A 27 4.95 -11.75 -3.81
N GLY A 28 5.30 -10.83 -4.72
CA GLY A 28 4.47 -10.52 -5.88
C GLY A 28 3.14 -9.83 -5.55
N GLY A 29 3.04 -9.16 -4.40
CA GLY A 29 1.84 -8.42 -3.97
C GLY A 29 0.99 -9.12 -2.92
N GLU A 30 1.48 -10.21 -2.32
CA GLU A 30 0.81 -10.83 -1.16
C GLU A 30 0.99 -10.01 0.12
N SER A 31 2.11 -9.27 0.22
CA SER A 31 2.39 -8.35 1.32
C SER A 31 3.14 -7.10 0.85
N TYR A 32 2.95 -6.01 1.58
CA TYR A 32 3.44 -4.69 1.25
C TYR A 32 4.14 -4.09 2.47
N GLU A 33 5.27 -3.44 2.27
CA GLU A 33 5.82 -2.56 3.29
C GLU A 33 5.11 -1.20 3.20
N VAL A 34 4.40 -0.82 4.25
CA VAL A 34 3.61 0.41 4.30
C VAL A 34 4.22 1.36 5.32
N ALA A 35 4.62 2.55 4.87
CA ALA A 35 5.05 3.65 5.72
C ALA A 35 3.84 4.49 6.12
N PHE A 36 3.50 4.48 7.41
CA PHE A 36 2.40 5.27 7.96
C PHE A 36 2.85 6.71 8.25
N ARG A 37 1.93 7.56 8.74
CA ARG A 37 2.17 9.00 9.03
C ARG A 37 3.48 9.32 9.74
N ASN A 38 4.01 8.39 10.54
CA ASN A 38 5.38 8.46 11.05
C ASN A 38 6.30 7.55 10.19
N PRO A 39 7.23 8.11 9.39
CA PRO A 39 8.07 7.32 8.49
C PRO A 39 9.03 6.36 9.22
N SER A 40 9.24 6.55 10.51
CA SER A 40 9.98 5.63 11.39
C SER A 40 9.20 4.35 11.74
N GLN A 41 7.94 4.24 11.31
CA GLN A 41 7.03 3.13 11.60
C GLN A 41 6.50 2.50 10.30
N SER A 42 7.41 2.06 9.41
CA SER A 42 6.99 1.13 8.37
C SER A 42 6.68 -0.24 8.99
N ARG A 43 5.63 -0.91 8.51
CA ARG A 43 5.35 -2.30 8.84
C ARG A 43 4.93 -3.07 7.60
N THR A 44 5.17 -4.38 7.63
CA THR A 44 4.64 -5.29 6.63
C THR A 44 3.13 -5.47 6.87
N VAL A 45 2.35 -5.26 5.81
CA VAL A 45 0.89 -5.38 5.78
C VAL A 45 0.53 -6.39 4.70
N LEU A 46 -0.33 -7.35 5.00
CA LEU A 46 -0.81 -8.29 3.99
C LEU A 46 -1.78 -7.60 3.04
N ALA A 47 -1.82 -8.02 1.77
CA ALA A 47 -2.74 -7.46 0.78
C ALA A 47 -4.20 -7.44 1.25
N ARG A 48 -4.61 -8.49 1.99
CA ARG A 48 -5.97 -8.64 2.54
C ARG A 48 -6.32 -7.66 3.67
N GLU A 49 -5.32 -6.99 4.25
CA GLU A 49 -5.51 -6.00 5.31
C GLU A 49 -5.71 -4.58 4.74
N ILE A 50 -5.39 -4.39 3.46
CA ILE A 50 -5.61 -3.15 2.75
C ILE A 50 -7.10 -3.05 2.41
N THR A 51 -7.76 -2.07 3.02
CA THR A 51 -9.21 -1.86 2.89
C THR A 51 -9.55 -0.95 1.72
N ALA A 52 -8.63 -0.08 1.31
CA ALA A 52 -8.76 0.78 0.15
C ALA A 52 -7.39 1.15 -0.44
N VAL A 53 -7.37 1.32 -1.77
CA VAL A 53 -6.25 1.92 -2.50
C VAL A 53 -6.69 3.30 -2.97
N ILE A 54 -5.88 4.31 -2.66
CA ILE A 54 -6.11 5.70 -3.03
C ILE A 54 -5.10 6.02 -4.14
N GLU A 55 -5.57 5.99 -5.38
CA GLU A 55 -4.79 6.47 -6.52
C GLU A 55 -4.70 8.00 -6.44
N VAL A 56 -3.48 8.52 -6.41
CA VAL A 56 -3.26 9.98 -6.48
C VAL A 56 -3.55 10.41 -7.92
N PRO A 57 -4.52 11.30 -8.18
CA PRO A 57 -4.80 11.74 -9.53
C PRO A 57 -3.55 12.37 -10.16
N PRO A 58 -3.19 12.04 -11.41
CA PRO A 58 -2.15 12.77 -12.10
C PRO A 58 -2.61 14.22 -12.28
N GLY A 59 -2.02 15.17 -11.53
CA GLY A 59 -2.29 16.60 -11.72
C GLY A 59 -2.53 17.48 -10.47
N SER A 60 -2.28 17.01 -9.24
CA SER A 60 -2.34 17.87 -8.04
C SER A 60 -0.98 18.48 -7.65
N GLY A 61 -0.19 18.89 -8.64
CA GLY A 61 1.05 19.65 -8.47
C GLY A 61 0.89 21.10 -8.93
#